data_AF-I3RYN7-F1
#
_entry.id   AF-I3RYN7-F1
#
_cell.length_a   1.000
_cell.length_b   1.000
_cell.length_c   1.000
_cell.angle_alpha   90.00
_cell.angle_beta   90.00
_cell.angle_gamma   90.00
#
_symmetry.space_group_name_H-M   'P 1'
#
loop_
_entity.id
_entity.type
_entity.pdbx_description
1 polymer ?
#
loop_
_entity_poly.entity_id
_entity_poly.type
_entity_poly.pdbx_seq_one_letter_code
_entity_poly.pdbx_strand_id
1 'polypeptide(L)'
;MEQDEKQTGRKRRQHLRVPVFPDEKEEIERQARQAGLSVARYLREVGQGYEIKGITDYERVRELARINGDLGRLGGLLKLWLTDDVRTAHIGEATLRALLGRIEATQDEMGRVMKAVVRPRAEP
;
A
#
# COMPACT_ATOMS: atom_id res chain seq x y z
N MET A 1 4.58 0.62 -45.36
CA MET A 1 3.21 0.98 -44.94
C MET A 1 3.04 0.40 -43.54
N GLU A 2 3.69 0.96 -42.51
CA GLU A 2 3.18 2.09 -41.71
C GLU A 2 1.67 1.90 -41.44
N GLN A 3 1.20 1.68 -40.21
CA GLN A 3 1.44 2.53 -39.05
C GLN A 3 1.44 1.73 -37.75
N ASP A 4 2.59 1.73 -37.08
CA ASP A 4 2.71 1.49 -35.64
C ASP A 4 2.74 2.88 -34.98
N GLU A 5 1.57 3.53 -34.88
CA GLU A 5 1.44 4.81 -34.19
C GLU A 5 0.59 4.63 -32.93
N LYS A 6 1.33 4.62 -31.82
CA LYS A 6 0.89 4.79 -30.43
C LYS A 6 -0.34 5.72 -30.34
N GLN A 7 -1.49 5.15 -29.98
CA GLN A 7 -2.75 5.87 -29.73
C GLN A 7 -2.70 6.68 -28.43
N THR A 8 -1.80 7.65 -28.34
CA THR A 8 -1.79 8.62 -27.24
C THR A 8 -2.74 9.77 -27.62
N GLY A 9 -4.06 9.53 -27.55
CA GLY A 9 -5.03 10.60 -27.86
C GLY A 9 -6.48 10.22 -28.19
N ARG A 10 -6.83 8.93 -28.27
CA ARG A 10 -8.22 8.53 -28.58
C ARG A 10 -9.15 8.83 -27.39
N LYS A 11 -9.98 9.87 -27.48
CA LYS A 11 -11.06 10.14 -26.53
C LYS A 11 -12.10 8.99 -26.58
N ARG A 12 -12.57 8.54 -25.42
CA ARG A 12 -13.65 7.54 -25.31
C ARG A 12 -14.98 8.21 -25.73
N ARG A 13 -15.61 7.71 -26.79
CA ARG A 13 -16.85 8.28 -27.38
C ARG A 13 -18.09 7.39 -27.20
N GLN A 14 -17.89 6.11 -26.89
CA GLN A 14 -19.00 5.18 -26.65
C GLN A 14 -19.42 5.23 -25.18
N HIS A 15 -20.72 5.19 -24.95
CA HIS A 15 -21.33 5.29 -23.62
C HIS A 15 -22.16 4.03 -23.35
N LEU A 16 -21.98 3.46 -22.16
CA LEU A 16 -22.86 2.42 -21.64
C LEU A 16 -23.86 3.06 -20.69
N ARG A 17 -25.15 2.77 -20.88
CA ARG A 17 -26.19 3.16 -19.93
C ARG A 17 -26.30 2.05 -18.88
N VAL A 18 -26.22 2.44 -17.60
CA VAL A 18 -26.39 1.54 -16.47
C VAL A 18 -27.63 1.99 -15.70
N PRO A 19 -28.82 1.43 -15.99
CA PRO A 19 -30.02 1.68 -15.20
C PRO A 19 -29.81 1.12 -13.79
N VAL A 20 -30.15 1.91 -12.78
CA VAL A 20 -29.99 1.57 -11.36
C VAL A 20 -31.15 2.14 -10.55
N PHE A 21 -31.46 1.49 -9.45
CA PHE A 21 -32.31 2.05 -8.40
C PHE A 21 -31.57 3.15 -7.61
N PRO A 22 -32.28 4.01 -6.85
CA PRO A 22 -31.65 5.10 -6.10
C PRO A 22 -30.60 4.64 -5.07
N ASP A 23 -30.85 3.53 -4.40
CA ASP A 23 -29.96 2.90 -3.43
C ASP A 23 -28.71 2.30 -4.10
N GLU A 24 -28.89 1.61 -5.23
CA GLU A 24 -27.78 1.10 -6.05
C GLU A 24 -26.89 2.24 -6.55
N LYS A 25 -27.48 3.36 -6.95
CA LYS A 25 -26.73 4.56 -7.37
C LYS A 25 -25.86 5.10 -6.23
N GLU A 26 -26.44 5.24 -5.04
CA GLU A 26 -25.73 5.76 -3.87
C GLU A 26 -24.57 4.84 -3.46
N GLU A 27 -24.80 3.52 -3.50
CA GLU A 27 -23.79 2.51 -3.25
C GLU A 27 -22.61 2.64 -4.24
N ILE A 28 -22.90 2.69 -5.54
CA ILE A 28 -21.88 2.85 -6.60
C ILE A 28 -21.09 4.15 -6.42
N GLU A 29 -21.76 5.27 -6.09
CA GLU A 29 -21.11 6.55 -5.84
C GLU A 29 -20.23 6.53 -4.59
N ARG A 30 -20.64 5.81 -3.53
CA ARG A 30 -19.83 5.62 -2.33
C ARG A 30 -18.58 4.80 -2.63
N GLN A 31 -18.71 3.66 -3.31
CA GLN A 31 -17.57 2.82 -3.66
C GLN A 31 -16.59 3.52 -4.60
N ALA A 32 -17.09 4.25 -5.60
CA ALA A 32 -16.26 5.07 -6.48
C ALA A 32 -15.48 6.13 -5.70
N ARG A 33 -16.12 6.82 -4.74
CA ARG A 33 -15.45 7.77 -3.84
C ARG A 33 -14.39 7.11 -2.97
N GLN A 34 -14.69 5.96 -2.37
CA GLN A 34 -13.73 5.20 -1.56
C GLN A 34 -12.53 4.74 -2.39
N ALA A 35 -12.72 4.46 -3.68
CA ALA A 35 -11.66 4.13 -4.63
C ALA A 35 -10.90 5.35 -5.20
N GLY A 36 -11.37 6.58 -4.96
CA GLY A 36 -10.78 7.79 -5.56
C GLY A 36 -11.00 7.89 -7.07
N LEU A 37 -12.05 7.27 -7.58
CA LEU A 37 -12.37 7.23 -9.00
C LEU A 37 -13.68 7.95 -9.28
N SER A 38 -13.84 8.46 -10.50
CA SER A 38 -15.18 8.83 -10.97
C SER A 38 -16.03 7.57 -11.17
N VAL A 39 -17.35 7.66 -10.99
CA VAL A 39 -18.28 6.52 -11.17
C VAL A 39 -18.07 5.80 -12.51
N ALA A 40 -17.94 6.56 -13.60
CA ALA A 40 -17.71 5.99 -14.93
C ALA A 40 -16.34 5.32 -15.10
N ARG A 41 -15.32 5.75 -14.34
CA ARG A 41 -14.05 5.03 -14.29
C ARG A 41 -14.18 3.78 -13.44
N TYR A 42 -14.72 3.90 -12.23
CA TYR A 42 -14.97 2.78 -11.32
C TYR A 42 -15.71 1.63 -12.03
N LEU A 43 -16.90 1.86 -12.59
CA LEU A 43 -17.66 0.81 -13.26
C LEU A 43 -16.94 0.19 -14.47
N ARG A 44 -16.11 0.97 -15.17
CA ARG A 44 -15.33 0.46 -16.30
C ARG A 44 -14.18 -0.43 -15.83
N GLU A 45 -13.43 -0.01 -14.82
CA GLU A 45 -12.34 -0.84 -14.28
C GLU A 45 -12.93 -2.17 -13.74
N VAL A 46 -14.02 -2.12 -12.96
CA VAL A 46 -14.72 -3.33 -12.48
C VAL A 46 -15.19 -4.20 -13.65
N GLY A 47 -15.89 -3.61 -14.63
CA GLY A 47 -16.42 -4.33 -15.79
C GLY A 47 -15.35 -4.90 -16.73
N GLN A 48 -14.10 -4.45 -16.62
CA GLN A 48 -12.94 -4.97 -17.36
C GLN A 48 -12.14 -6.00 -16.56
N GLY A 49 -12.60 -6.40 -15.38
CA GLY A 49 -11.94 -7.38 -14.51
C GLY A 49 -10.84 -6.80 -13.63
N TYR A 50 -10.73 -5.47 -13.52
CA TYR A 50 -9.77 -4.83 -12.62
C TYR A 50 -10.35 -4.72 -11.22
N GLU A 51 -9.69 -5.35 -10.25
CA GLU A 51 -10.06 -5.24 -8.83
C GLU A 51 -9.66 -3.85 -8.30
N ILE A 52 -10.66 -3.04 -7.96
CA ILE A 52 -10.44 -1.66 -7.55
C ILE A 52 -9.98 -1.61 -6.09
N LYS A 53 -8.71 -1.26 -5.90
CA LYS A 53 -8.15 -0.99 -4.58
C LYS A 53 -8.69 0.33 -4.03
N GLY A 54 -9.21 0.32 -2.80
CA GLY A 54 -9.67 1.53 -2.12
C GLY A 54 -8.51 2.47 -1.75
N ILE A 55 -8.81 3.77 -1.60
CA ILE A 55 -7.90 4.78 -1.02
C ILE A 55 -7.45 4.35 0.38
N THR A 56 -8.34 3.67 1.13
CA THR A 56 -8.08 3.19 2.48
C THR A 56 -6.86 2.27 2.55
N ASP A 57 -6.60 1.45 1.52
CA ASP A 57 -5.41 0.59 1.50
C ASP A 57 -4.11 1.40 1.38
N TYR A 58 -4.12 2.49 0.60
CA TYR A 58 -2.96 3.35 0.44
C TYR A 58 -2.65 4.17 1.69
N GLU A 59 -3.67 4.68 2.39
CA GLU A 59 -3.47 5.41 3.64
C GLU A 59 -2.91 4.50 4.73
N ARG A 60 -3.43 3.27 4.84
CA ARG A 60 -2.94 2.27 5.81
C ARG A 60 -1.52 1.82 5.49
N VAL A 61 -1.19 1.62 4.22
CA VAL A 61 0.19 1.33 3.79
C VAL A 61 1.13 2.50 4.10
N ARG A 62 0.68 3.75 3.91
CA ARG A 62 1.49 4.94 4.24
C ARG A 62 1.73 5.07 5.74
N GLU A 63 0.71 4.80 6.55
CA GLU A 63 0.81 4.77 8.01
C GLU A 63 1.81 3.70 8.48
N LEU A 64 1.72 2.49 7.93
CA LEU A 64 2.67 1.40 8.19
C LEU A 64 4.10 1.73 7.76
N ALA A 65 4.29 2.39 6.61
CA ALA A 65 5.60 2.83 6.14
C ALA A 65 6.25 3.85 7.10
N ARG A 66 5.44 4.76 7.65
CA ARG A 66 5.89 5.76 8.63
C ARG A 66 6.33 5.07 9.93
N ILE A 67 5.52 4.16 10.45
CA ILE A 67 5.84 3.38 11.66
C ILE A 67 7.15 2.59 11.47
N ASN A 68 7.35 1.98 10.30
CA ASN A 68 8.59 1.25 10.00
C ASN A 68 9.82 2.19 9.98
N GLY A 69 9.68 3.38 9.40
CA GLY A 69 10.73 4.40 9.42
C GLY A 69 11.07 4.89 10.83
N ASP A 70 10.08 5.02 11.70
CA ASP A 70 10.26 5.42 13.10
C ASP A 70 11.01 4.34 13.89
N LEU A 71 10.69 3.07 13.65
CA LEU A 71 11.39 1.93 14.25
C LEU A 71 12.83 1.79 13.77
N GLY A 72 13.11 2.05 12.49
CA GLY A 72 14.48 2.10 11.97
C GLY A 72 15.34 3.18 12.67
N ARG A 73 14.74 4.35 12.96
CA ARG A 73 15.41 5.41 13.73
C ARG A 73 15.65 5.02 15.18
N LEU A 74 14.70 4.33 15.83
CA LEU A 74 14.88 3.80 17.17
C LEU A 74 16.00 2.74 17.23
N GLY A 75 16.11 1.87 16.22
CA GLY A 75 17.23 0.94 16.10
C GLY A 75 18.59 1.63 15.94
N GLY A 76 18.63 2.72 15.16
CA GLY A 76 19.83 3.56 15.03
C GLY A 76 20.22 4.28 16.33
N LEU A 77 19.24 4.77 17.09
CA LEU A 77 19.45 5.38 18.41
C LEU A 77 19.95 4.34 19.42
N LEU A 78 19.38 3.14 19.40
CA LEU A 78 19.86 2.03 20.22
C LEU A 78 21.32 1.71 19.86
N LYS A 79 21.65 1.57 18.57
CA LYS A 79 23.04 1.37 18.13
C LYS A 79 23.98 2.46 18.62
N LEU A 80 23.57 3.74 18.58
CA LEU A 80 24.36 4.85 19.10
C LEU A 80 24.57 4.74 20.61
N TRP A 81 23.52 4.40 21.36
CA TRP A 81 23.57 4.17 22.82
C TRP A 81 24.49 3.01 23.23
N LEU A 82 24.69 2.06 22.31
CA LEU A 82 25.59 0.93 22.49
C LEU A 82 27.04 1.23 22.10
N THR A 83 27.23 2.33 21.38
CA THR A 83 28.57 2.84 21.04
C THR A 83 29.04 3.86 22.09
N ASP A 84 28.15 4.32 22.98
CA ASP A 84 28.42 5.30 24.05
C ASP A 84 28.40 4.60 25.43
N ASP A 85 29.57 4.06 25.79
CA ASP A 85 29.82 2.89 26.65
C ASP A 85 29.61 3.05 28.18
N VAL A 86 29.00 4.14 28.67
CA VAL A 86 28.92 4.38 30.14
C VAL A 86 27.60 3.91 30.76
N ARG A 87 26.51 3.83 29.99
CA ARG A 87 25.15 3.54 30.51
C ARG A 87 24.64 2.12 30.26
N THR A 88 25.32 1.33 29.43
CA THR A 88 24.88 0.02 28.95
C THR A 88 25.73 -1.14 29.44
N ALA A 89 26.72 -0.87 30.31
CA ALA A 89 27.68 -1.84 30.86
C ALA A 89 27.05 -3.08 31.55
N HIS A 90 25.76 -3.06 31.87
CA HIS A 90 25.05 -4.16 32.54
C HIS A 90 24.21 -5.02 31.57
N ILE A 91 24.04 -4.59 30.32
CA ILE A 91 23.31 -5.34 29.29
C ILE A 91 24.34 -6.06 28.43
N GLY A 92 24.40 -7.38 28.56
CA GLY A 92 25.33 -8.20 27.77
C GLY A 92 25.11 -8.05 26.27
N GLU A 93 26.21 -7.88 25.52
CA GLU A 93 26.23 -7.69 24.07
C GLU A 93 25.39 -8.74 23.31
N ALA A 94 25.34 -9.98 23.80
CA ALA A 94 24.57 -11.06 23.21
C ALA A 94 23.05 -10.82 23.27
N THR A 95 22.52 -10.44 24.43
CA THR A 95 21.08 -10.16 24.65
C THR A 95 20.60 -9.03 23.74
N LEU A 96 21.48 -8.08 23.54
CA LEU A 96 21.25 -6.87 22.78
C LEU A 96 21.29 -7.10 21.27
N ARG A 97 22.27 -7.85 20.77
CA ARG A 97 22.29 -8.32 19.37
C ARG A 97 21.05 -9.17 19.06
N ALA A 98 20.62 -10.00 20.01
CA ALA A 98 19.38 -10.78 19.87
C ALA A 98 18.13 -9.89 19.80
N LEU A 99 18.05 -8.83 20.61
CA LEU A 99 16.95 -7.87 20.56
C LEU A 99 16.94 -7.10 19.23
N LEU A 100 18.11 -6.68 18.75
CA LEU A 100 18.25 -5.98 17.47
C LEU A 100 17.78 -6.86 16.31
N GLY A 101 18.24 -8.12 16.27
CA GLY A 101 17.83 -9.07 15.24
C GLY A 101 16.32 -9.37 15.26
N ARG A 102 15.68 -9.37 16.44
CA ARG A 102 14.21 -9.49 16.55
C ARG A 102 13.47 -8.28 15.99
N ILE A 103 14.00 -7.07 16.21
CA ILE A 103 13.43 -5.84 15.66
C ILE A 103 13.52 -5.85 14.14
N GLU A 104 14.69 -6.18 13.58
CA GLU A 104 14.91 -6.29 12.13
C GLU A 104 13.99 -7.35 11.50
N ALA A 105 13.87 -8.53 12.11
CA ALA A 105 12.96 -9.57 11.61
C ALA A 105 11.49 -9.12 11.58
N THR A 106 11.04 -8.40 12.62
CA THR A 106 9.68 -7.87 12.70
C THR A 106 9.45 -6.77 11.66
N GLN A 107 10.47 -5.96 11.37
CA GLN A 107 10.42 -4.95 10.30
C GLN A 107 10.31 -5.57 8.91
N ASP A 108 11.06 -6.65 8.65
CA ASP A 108 10.99 -7.39 7.39
C ASP A 108 9.64 -8.08 7.17
N GLU A 109 9.02 -8.59 8.25
CA GLU A 109 7.69 -9.19 8.20
C GLU A 109 6.62 -8.15 7.88
N MET A 110 6.65 -6.99 8.55
CA MET A 110 5.76 -5.87 8.22
C MET A 110 5.95 -5.40 6.77
N GLY A 111 7.19 -5.29 6.30
CA GLY A 111 7.49 -4.93 4.90
C GLY A 111 6.90 -5.91 3.89
N ARG A 112 6.87 -7.22 4.23
CA ARG A 112 6.24 -8.25 3.41
C ARG A 112 4.71 -8.13 3.39
N VAL A 113 4.09 -7.95 4.56
CA VAL A 113 2.63 -7.73 4.67
C VAL A 113 2.21 -6.49 3.89
N MET A 114 2.95 -5.39 4.00
CA MET A 114 2.70 -4.18 3.22
C MET A 114 2.78 -4.43 1.71
N LYS A 115 3.77 -5.19 1.23
CA LYS A 115 3.88 -5.56 -0.19
C LYS A 115 2.70 -6.44 -0.66
N ALA A 116 2.20 -7.33 0.19
CA ALA A 116 1.05 -8.18 -0.11
C ALA A 116 -0.26 -7.38 -0.19
N VAL A 117 -0.45 -6.36 0.65
CA VAL A 117 -1.60 -5.44 0.56
C VAL A 117 -1.52 -4.60 -0.72
N VAL A 118 -0.31 -4.18 -1.13
CA VAL A 118 -0.10 -3.37 -2.35
C VAL A 118 -0.17 -4.19 -3.64
N ARG A 119 0.13 -5.50 -3.63
CA ARG A 119 0.02 -6.38 -4.81
C ARG A 119 -1.02 -7.47 -4.57
N PRO A 120 -2.22 -7.44 -5.19
CA PRO A 120 -3.06 -8.62 -5.13
C PRO A 120 -2.37 -9.71 -5.93
N ARG A 121 -2.39 -10.90 -5.36
CA ARG A 121 -2.05 -12.15 -5.98
C ARG A 121 -2.93 -12.31 -7.23
N ALA A 122 -2.35 -12.10 -8.41
CA ALA A 122 -2.91 -12.62 -9.64
C ALA A 122 -2.65 -14.12 -9.59
N GLU A 123 -3.61 -14.89 -9.10
CA GLU A 123 -3.66 -16.32 -9.41
C GLU A 123 -4.82 -16.54 -10.40
N PRO A 124 -4.55 -17.26 -11.51
CA PRO A 124 -5.51 -17.51 -12.58
C PRO A 124 -6.62 -18.49 -12.17
#